data_AF-A0AA84ZBU7-F1
#
_entry.id   AF-A0AA84ZBU7-F1
#
_cell.length_a   1.000
_cell.length_b   1.000
_cell.length_c   1.000
_cell.angle_alpha   90.00
_cell.angle_beta   90.00
_cell.angle_gamma   90.00
#
_symmetry.space_group_name_H-M   'P 1'
#
loop_
_entity.id
_entity.type
_entity.pdbx_description
1 polymer ?
#
loop_
_entity_poly.entity_id
_entity_poly.type
_entity_poly.pdbx_seq_one_letter_code
_entity_poly.pdbx_strand_id
1 'polypeptide(L)'
;MLSTIVNIQPKDSGGGGGETRESVVYKMADDILQKLPPDYNPFEVKERLIKMDHLKPLHIFLKQEVDRMQRVISNVRTTLSDLKLAIDGTIIMSENLRDALDNIFDARIPSTWRKMSWESATLGFWFTDLLDRNAQFSNWLFEGRPICYWMTGFFNPQGFLTAMRQEVARANKYALDDVALTNDVTKLMREELTKGPTEGVYIHGLSLDGAGWDRKQARLMEPLPKLLYTPLPVVHVSAFSQSIGEKSKPGIFYSCPVYKKPKRTDLNYIFPLMLRSAVDADHWILRGVALLGDVK
;
A
#
# COMPACT_ATOMS: atom_id res chain seq x y z
N MET A 1 -18.20 -3.13 18.89
CA MET A 1 -19.58 -3.58 19.15
C MET A 1 -20.00 -4.66 18.16
N LEU A 2 -20.05 -4.40 16.84
CA LEU A 2 -20.38 -5.42 15.82
C LEU A 2 -19.47 -6.66 15.84
N SER A 3 -18.14 -6.48 15.96
CA SER A 3 -17.19 -7.59 16.06
C SER A 3 -17.44 -8.50 17.27
N THR A 4 -17.78 -7.89 18.42
CA THR A 4 -18.10 -8.60 19.66
C THR A 4 -19.37 -9.43 19.49
N ILE A 5 -20.40 -8.89 18.83
CA ILE A 5 -21.66 -9.59 18.56
C ILE A 5 -21.42 -10.84 17.70
N VAL A 6 -20.64 -10.74 16.62
CA VAL A 6 -20.33 -11.89 15.76
C VAL A 6 -19.54 -12.96 16.52
N ASN A 7 -18.61 -12.57 17.40
CA ASN A 7 -17.78 -13.53 18.12
C ASN A 7 -18.52 -14.33 19.20
N ILE A 8 -19.62 -13.80 19.73
CA ILE A 8 -20.44 -14.47 20.76
C ILE A 8 -21.61 -15.26 20.16
N GLN A 9 -21.84 -15.18 18.85
CA GLN A 9 -22.84 -16.01 18.19
C GLN A 9 -22.43 -17.48 18.25
N PRO A 10 -23.36 -18.41 18.58
CA PRO A 10 -23.06 -19.83 18.56
C PRO A 10 -22.63 -20.25 17.15
N LYS A 11 -21.38 -20.72 17.05
CA LYS A 11 -20.77 -21.16 15.78
C LYS A 11 -21.26 -22.54 15.31
N ASP A 12 -21.90 -23.28 16.21
CA ASP A 12 -22.59 -24.52 15.92
C ASP A 12 -24.08 -24.22 15.70
N SER A 13 -24.49 -24.04 14.45
CA SER A 13 -25.90 -24.07 14.10
C SER A 13 -26.38 -25.52 14.16
N GLY A 14 -27.31 -25.80 15.07
CA GLY A 14 -28.01 -27.08 15.14
C GLY A 14 -28.58 -27.49 13.77
N GLY A 15 -28.55 -28.81 13.52
CA GLY A 15 -28.77 -29.43 12.23
C GLY A 15 -29.94 -28.88 11.42
N GLY A 16 -29.61 -28.28 10.27
CA GLY A 16 -30.50 -28.02 9.15
C GLY A 16 -29.68 -28.24 7.88
N GLY A 17 -30.26 -28.86 6.84
CA GLY A 17 -29.58 -29.37 5.64
C GLY A 17 -29.00 -28.31 4.68
N GLY A 18 -28.36 -27.27 5.22
CA GLY A 18 -27.57 -26.30 4.48
C GLY A 18 -26.12 -26.76 4.27
N GLU A 19 -25.39 -26.02 3.44
CA GLU A 19 -23.98 -26.25 3.19
C GLU A 19 -23.15 -26.12 4.49
N THR A 20 -22.23 -27.06 4.75
CA THR A 20 -21.40 -27.02 5.95
C THR A 20 -20.38 -25.87 5.88
N ARG A 21 -19.91 -25.40 7.04
CA ARG A 21 -18.90 -24.33 7.11
C ARG A 21 -17.64 -24.71 6.34
N GLU A 22 -17.23 -25.96 6.48
CA GLU A 22 -16.11 -26.56 5.79
C GLU A 22 -16.29 -26.50 4.26
N SER A 23 -17.48 -26.86 3.74
CA SER A 23 -17.75 -26.83 2.29
C SER A 23 -17.72 -25.40 1.74
N VAL A 24 -18.27 -24.42 2.48
CA VAL A 24 -18.21 -23.00 2.10
C VAL A 24 -16.76 -22.53 2.04
N VAL A 25 -15.98 -22.80 3.08
CA VAL A 25 -14.56 -22.42 3.15
C VAL A 25 -13.74 -23.12 2.08
N TYR A 26 -14.05 -24.39 1.77
CA TYR A 26 -13.38 -25.13 0.69
C TYR A 26 -13.55 -24.44 -0.66
N LYS A 27 -14.78 -24.02 -1.00
CA LYS A 27 -15.05 -23.27 -2.24
C LYS A 27 -14.32 -21.93 -2.26
N MET A 28 -14.35 -21.17 -1.15
CA MET A 28 -13.62 -19.91 -1.04
C MET A 28 -12.11 -20.10 -1.17
N ALA A 29 -11.56 -21.15 -0.57
CA ALA A 29 -10.14 -21.50 -0.68
C ALA A 29 -9.77 -21.82 -2.13
N ASP A 30 -10.62 -22.55 -2.85
CA ASP A 30 -10.42 -22.86 -4.27
C ASP A 30 -10.44 -21.59 -5.13
N ASP A 31 -11.43 -20.72 -4.94
CA ASP A 31 -11.54 -19.45 -5.66
C ASP A 31 -10.33 -18.53 -5.44
N ILE A 32 -9.84 -18.46 -4.19
CA ILE A 32 -8.66 -17.67 -3.84
C ILE A 32 -7.40 -18.29 -4.45
N LEU A 33 -7.23 -19.61 -4.35
CA LEU A 33 -6.07 -20.32 -4.90
C LEU A 33 -5.97 -20.19 -6.43
N GLN A 34 -7.10 -20.25 -7.13
CA GLN A 34 -7.17 -20.07 -8.59
C GLN A 34 -6.72 -18.67 -9.02
N LYS A 35 -7.03 -17.64 -8.22
CA LYS A 35 -6.69 -16.24 -8.50
C LYS A 35 -5.34 -15.81 -7.92
N LEU A 36 -4.76 -16.61 -7.02
CA LEU A 36 -3.52 -16.28 -6.33
C LEU A 36 -2.36 -16.26 -7.34
N PRO A 37 -1.58 -15.16 -7.40
CA PRO A 37 -0.45 -15.07 -8.33
C PRO A 37 0.56 -16.20 -8.14
N PRO A 38 1.22 -16.66 -9.22
CA PRO A 38 2.26 -17.67 -9.10
C PRO A 38 3.43 -17.16 -8.27
N ASP A 39 4.18 -18.11 -7.71
CA ASP A 39 5.39 -17.81 -6.96
C ASP A 39 6.46 -17.21 -7.89
N TYR A 40 7.15 -16.17 -7.40
CA TYR A 40 8.28 -15.56 -8.07
C TYR A 40 9.44 -16.56 -8.16
N ASN A 41 9.89 -16.86 -9.38
CA ASN A 41 11.09 -17.66 -9.59
C ASN A 41 12.35 -16.84 -9.24
N PRO A 42 13.16 -17.23 -8.25
CA PRO A 42 14.32 -16.46 -7.83
C PRO A 42 15.36 -16.23 -8.94
N PHE A 43 15.50 -17.19 -9.86
CA PHE A 43 16.43 -17.08 -10.99
C PHE A 43 15.93 -16.05 -12.00
N GLU A 44 14.63 -16.09 -12.33
CA GLU A 44 14.04 -15.13 -13.26
C GLU A 44 14.04 -13.72 -12.67
N VAL A 45 13.66 -13.54 -11.40
CA VAL A 45 13.72 -12.25 -10.71
C VAL A 45 15.14 -11.67 -10.78
N LYS A 46 16.16 -12.49 -10.49
CA LYS A 46 17.56 -12.06 -10.57
C LYS A 46 17.94 -11.64 -11.99
N GLU A 47 17.59 -12.42 -13.01
CA GLU A 47 17.89 -12.11 -14.40
C GLU A 47 17.23 -10.79 -14.85
N ARG A 48 15.95 -10.59 -14.51
CA ARG A 48 15.19 -9.37 -14.82
C ARG A 48 15.82 -8.15 -14.16
N LEU A 49 16.17 -8.25 -12.87
CA LEU A 49 16.84 -7.16 -12.16
C LEU A 49 18.20 -6.82 -12.77
N ILE A 50 18.99 -7.81 -13.20
CA ILE A 50 20.27 -7.58 -13.89
C ILE A 50 20.04 -6.77 -15.17
N LYS A 51 19.03 -7.13 -15.98
CA LYS A 51 18.66 -6.39 -17.21
C LYS A 51 18.27 -4.93 -16.93
N MET A 52 17.73 -4.65 -15.75
CA MET A 52 17.30 -3.30 -15.34
C MET A 52 18.40 -2.48 -14.66
N ASP A 53 19.65 -2.96 -14.59
CA ASP A 53 20.70 -2.38 -13.74
C ASP A 53 20.34 -2.47 -12.24
N HIS A 54 20.47 -3.69 -11.71
CA HIS A 54 20.16 -4.05 -10.33
C HIS A 54 20.92 -3.26 -9.25
N LEU A 55 21.95 -2.48 -9.59
CA LEU A 55 22.72 -1.67 -8.64
C LEU A 55 22.04 -0.31 -8.36
N LYS A 56 21.02 0.06 -9.14
CA LYS A 56 20.23 1.25 -8.89
C LYS A 56 19.42 1.08 -7.59
N PRO A 57 19.37 2.11 -6.72
CA PRO A 57 18.71 2.01 -5.42
C PRO A 57 17.26 1.52 -5.50
N LEU A 58 16.49 2.00 -6.49
CA LEU A 58 15.10 1.61 -6.67
C LEU A 58 14.93 0.13 -7.06
N HIS A 59 15.88 -0.47 -7.77
CA HIS A 59 15.81 -1.90 -8.13
C HIS A 59 16.23 -2.80 -6.97
N ILE A 60 17.16 -2.34 -6.13
CA ILE A 60 17.47 -2.99 -4.85
C ILE A 60 16.22 -2.98 -3.95
N PHE A 61 15.53 -1.84 -3.89
CA PHE A 61 14.27 -1.72 -3.16
C PHE A 61 13.18 -2.66 -3.72
N LEU A 62 12.96 -2.67 -5.05
CA LEU A 62 12.00 -3.57 -5.69
C LEU A 62 12.28 -5.04 -5.32
N LYS A 63 13.54 -5.48 -5.34
CA LYS A 63 13.91 -6.84 -4.95
C LYS A 63 13.43 -7.18 -3.55
N GLN A 64 13.66 -6.30 -2.57
CA GLN A 64 13.24 -6.53 -1.18
C GLN A 64 11.72 -6.62 -1.05
N GLU A 65 10.98 -5.80 -1.80
CA GLU A 65 9.52 -5.82 -1.81
C GLU A 65 8.98 -7.09 -2.48
N VAL A 66 9.59 -7.56 -3.57
CA VAL A 66 9.26 -8.84 -4.24
C VAL A 66 9.53 -10.02 -3.31
N ASP A 67 10.69 -10.05 -2.64
CA ASP A 67 11.03 -11.10 -1.67
C ASP A 67 10.00 -11.16 -0.52
N ARG A 68 9.50 -10.00 -0.09
CA ARG A 68 8.46 -9.93 0.95
C ARG A 68 7.09 -10.35 0.42
N MET A 69 6.71 -9.93 -0.78
CA MET A 69 5.46 -10.36 -1.44
C MET A 69 5.44 -11.88 -1.65
N GLN A 70 6.55 -12.45 -2.08
CA GLN A 70 6.70 -13.90 -2.27
C GLN A 70 6.39 -14.67 -0.98
N ARG A 71 6.89 -14.21 0.18
CA ARG A 71 6.57 -14.85 1.47
C ARG A 71 5.09 -14.82 1.80
N VAL A 72 4.39 -13.73 1.46
CA VAL A 72 2.94 -13.64 1.65
C VAL A 72 2.22 -14.62 0.73
N ILE A 73 2.57 -14.65 -0.56
CA ILE A 73 1.98 -15.56 -1.55
C ILE A 73 2.17 -17.02 -1.14
N SER A 74 3.39 -17.44 -0.81
CA SER A 74 3.66 -18.82 -0.39
C SER A 74 2.89 -19.17 0.89
N ASN A 75 2.82 -18.27 1.87
CA ASN A 75 2.08 -18.53 3.10
C ASN A 75 0.57 -18.72 2.85
N VAL A 76 -0.03 -17.90 2.00
CA VAL A 76 -1.44 -18.05 1.60
C VAL A 76 -1.64 -19.38 0.88
N ARG A 77 -0.77 -19.68 -0.09
CA ARG A 77 -0.83 -20.92 -0.88
C ARG A 77 -0.76 -22.15 0.01
N THR A 78 0.24 -22.22 0.90
CA THR A 78 0.40 -23.33 1.85
C THR A 78 -0.80 -23.43 2.78
N THR A 79 -1.23 -22.32 3.40
CA THR A 79 -2.37 -22.33 4.32
C THR A 79 -3.63 -22.87 3.64
N LEU A 80 -3.95 -22.41 2.43
CA LEU A 80 -5.17 -22.82 1.73
C LEU A 80 -5.10 -24.26 1.20
N SER A 81 -3.95 -24.69 0.67
CA SER A 81 -3.76 -26.07 0.24
C SER A 81 -3.88 -27.05 1.41
N ASP A 82 -3.23 -26.77 2.53
CA ASP A 82 -3.30 -27.59 3.74
C ASP A 82 -4.70 -27.56 4.34
N LEU A 83 -5.38 -26.41 4.32
CA LEU A 83 -6.75 -26.29 4.79
C LEU A 83 -7.71 -27.19 4.00
N LYS A 84 -7.58 -27.25 2.68
CA LYS A 84 -8.36 -28.17 1.83
C LYS A 84 -8.09 -29.63 2.21
N LEU A 85 -6.83 -30.02 2.33
CA LEU A 85 -6.45 -31.39 2.74
C LEU A 85 -6.96 -31.75 4.14
N ALA A 86 -7.03 -30.78 5.06
CA ALA A 86 -7.54 -30.98 6.41
C ALA A 86 -9.07 -31.15 6.43
N ILE A 87 -9.77 -30.39 5.58
CA ILE A 87 -11.23 -30.53 5.39
C ILE A 87 -11.56 -31.90 4.78
N ASP A 88 -10.75 -32.36 3.82
CA ASP A 88 -10.89 -33.68 3.20
C ASP A 88 -10.46 -34.84 4.13
N GLY A 89 -9.98 -34.54 5.34
CA GLY A 89 -9.54 -35.53 6.32
C GLY A 89 -8.20 -36.21 5.99
N THR A 90 -7.45 -35.69 5.03
CA THR A 90 -6.14 -36.22 4.61
C THR A 90 -5.02 -35.80 5.58
N ILE A 91 -5.10 -34.59 6.14
CA ILE A 91 -4.18 -34.11 7.17
C ILE A 91 -4.92 -33.66 8.43
N ILE A 92 -4.19 -33.54 9.55
CA ILE A 92 -4.78 -33.17 10.84
C ILE A 92 -5.08 -31.66 10.87
N MET A 93 -6.28 -31.30 11.31
CA MET A 93 -6.69 -29.92 11.57
C MET A 93 -5.90 -29.30 12.73
N SER A 94 -4.81 -28.59 12.40
CA SER A 94 -4.00 -27.85 13.37
C SER A 94 -4.70 -26.59 13.87
N GLU A 95 -4.18 -25.98 14.94
CA GLU A 95 -4.70 -24.71 15.48
C GLU A 95 -4.68 -23.58 14.43
N ASN A 96 -3.59 -23.48 13.65
CA ASN A 96 -3.47 -22.48 12.58
C ASN A 96 -4.49 -22.69 11.46
N LEU A 97 -4.78 -23.96 11.10
CA LEU A 97 -5.77 -24.27 10.08
C LEU A 97 -7.19 -24.01 10.59
N ARG A 98 -7.46 -24.28 11.88
CA ARG A 98 -8.73 -23.95 12.52
C ARG A 98 -8.96 -22.43 12.58
N ASP A 99 -7.93 -21.65 12.93
CA ASP A 99 -7.97 -20.18 12.86
C ASP A 99 -8.24 -19.69 11.42
N ALA A 100 -7.59 -20.29 10.43
CA ALA A 100 -7.82 -19.94 9.03
C ALA A 100 -9.26 -20.25 8.60
N LEU A 101 -9.77 -21.44 8.93
CA LEU A 101 -11.15 -21.85 8.63
C LEU A 101 -12.17 -20.87 9.21
N ASP A 102 -12.05 -20.57 10.51
CA ASP A 102 -12.96 -19.67 11.20
C ASP A 102 -12.91 -18.25 10.62
N ASN A 103 -11.72 -17.70 10.41
CA ASN A 103 -11.60 -16.35 9.87
C ASN A 103 -12.09 -16.27 8.42
N ILE A 104 -11.77 -17.25 7.57
CA ILE A 104 -12.21 -17.24 6.17
C ILE A 104 -13.73 -17.33 6.10
N PHE A 105 -14.35 -18.21 6.90
CA PHE A 105 -15.80 -18.32 6.99
C PHE A 105 -16.47 -17.00 7.41
N ASP A 106 -15.88 -16.30 8.38
CA ASP A 106 -16.37 -15.00 8.87
C ASP A 106 -15.96 -13.81 7.97
N ALA A 107 -15.40 -14.06 6.77
CA ALA A 107 -14.85 -13.07 5.85
C ALA A 107 -13.77 -12.15 6.46
N ARG A 108 -12.99 -12.69 7.40
CA ARG A 108 -11.85 -12.05 8.08
C ARG A 108 -10.52 -12.64 7.63
N ILE A 109 -9.45 -11.92 7.95
CA ILE A 109 -8.09 -12.28 7.56
C ILE A 109 -7.49 -13.18 8.65
N PRO A 110 -7.02 -14.41 8.32
CA PRO A 110 -6.31 -15.30 9.23
C PRO A 110 -5.16 -14.61 9.96
N SER A 111 -4.92 -15.00 11.21
CA SER A 111 -3.95 -14.33 12.07
C SER A 111 -2.52 -14.39 11.52
N THR A 112 -2.14 -15.53 10.92
CA THR A 112 -0.82 -15.75 10.31
C THR A 112 -0.58 -14.85 9.10
N TRP A 113 -1.62 -14.59 8.30
CA TRP A 113 -1.54 -13.73 7.12
C TRP A 113 -1.39 -12.28 7.55
N ARG A 114 -2.17 -11.83 8.53
CA ARG A 114 -2.14 -10.46 9.04
C ARG A 114 -0.78 -10.08 9.63
N LYS A 115 -0.13 -11.00 10.35
CA LYS A 115 1.20 -10.78 10.95
C LYS A 115 2.30 -10.47 9.93
N MET A 116 2.20 -11.01 8.72
CA MET A 116 3.23 -10.85 7.69
C MET A 116 2.89 -9.79 6.62
N SER A 117 1.63 -9.40 6.52
CA SER A 117 1.12 -8.56 5.44
C SER A 117 0.67 -7.17 5.93
N TRP A 118 -0.60 -6.82 5.73
CA TRP A 118 -1.23 -5.54 6.07
C TRP A 118 -2.60 -5.77 6.72
N GLU A 119 -3.08 -4.74 7.40
CA GLU A 119 -4.45 -4.69 7.91
C GLU A 119 -5.42 -4.34 6.79
N SER A 120 -6.61 -4.94 6.81
CA SER A 120 -7.72 -4.62 5.91
C SER A 120 -9.05 -4.98 6.58
N ALA A 121 -10.14 -4.36 6.15
CA ALA A 121 -11.44 -4.50 6.78
C ALA A 121 -12.05 -5.90 6.60
N THR A 122 -11.86 -6.51 5.43
CA THR A 122 -12.41 -7.84 5.09
C THR A 122 -11.38 -8.67 4.32
N LEU A 123 -11.59 -9.98 4.28
CA LEU A 123 -10.80 -10.89 3.46
C LEU A 123 -10.82 -10.50 1.97
N GLY A 124 -11.97 -10.06 1.46
CA GLY A 124 -12.13 -9.64 0.07
C GLY A 124 -11.26 -8.44 -0.27
N PHE A 125 -11.32 -7.37 0.52
CA PHE A 125 -10.47 -6.19 0.32
C PHE A 125 -8.98 -6.53 0.49
N TRP A 126 -8.66 -7.35 1.48
CA TRP A 126 -7.29 -7.81 1.69
C TRP A 126 -6.73 -8.55 0.47
N PHE A 127 -7.54 -9.42 -0.14
CA PHE A 127 -7.11 -10.17 -1.31
C PHE A 127 -7.01 -9.30 -2.56
N THR A 128 -7.94 -8.35 -2.77
CA THR A 128 -7.80 -7.34 -3.83
C THR A 128 -6.51 -6.55 -3.68
N ASP A 129 -6.18 -6.08 -2.47
CA ASP A 129 -4.91 -5.40 -2.20
C ASP A 129 -3.71 -6.31 -2.50
N LEU A 130 -3.80 -7.62 -2.22
CA LEU A 130 -2.72 -8.56 -2.54
C LEU A 130 -2.46 -8.59 -4.04
N LEU A 131 -3.53 -8.69 -4.83
CA LEU A 131 -3.45 -8.70 -6.29
C LEU A 131 -2.88 -7.39 -6.84
N ASP A 132 -3.38 -6.24 -6.35
CA ASP A 132 -2.94 -4.92 -6.82
C ASP A 132 -1.48 -4.63 -6.45
N ARG A 133 -1.05 -4.99 -5.23
CA ARG A 133 0.35 -4.88 -4.80
C ARG A 133 1.25 -5.78 -5.64
N ASN A 134 0.84 -7.03 -5.86
CA ASN A 134 1.59 -7.95 -6.69
C ASN A 134 1.69 -7.46 -8.14
N ALA A 135 0.60 -6.93 -8.70
CA ALA A 135 0.58 -6.37 -10.04
C ALA A 135 1.57 -5.20 -10.18
N GLN A 136 1.65 -4.30 -9.19
CA GLN A 136 2.65 -3.24 -9.18
C GLN A 136 4.09 -3.79 -9.24
N PHE A 137 4.42 -4.81 -8.42
CA PHE A 137 5.77 -5.38 -8.39
C PHE A 137 6.10 -6.19 -9.62
N SER A 138 5.16 -7.02 -10.07
CA SER A 138 5.28 -7.84 -11.26
C SER A 138 5.47 -6.96 -12.49
N ASN A 139 4.59 -5.99 -12.73
CA ASN A 139 4.71 -5.09 -13.89
C ASN A 139 6.01 -4.28 -13.82
N TRP A 140 6.43 -3.84 -12.63
CA TRP A 140 7.73 -3.19 -12.49
C TRP A 140 8.89 -4.12 -12.89
N LEU A 141 8.87 -5.37 -12.44
CA LEU A 141 9.91 -6.35 -12.74
C LEU A 141 9.94 -6.77 -14.21
N PHE A 142 8.78 -6.89 -14.86
CA PHE A 142 8.65 -7.50 -16.19
C PHE A 142 8.53 -6.48 -17.33
N GLU A 143 7.86 -5.35 -17.10
CA GLU A 143 7.62 -4.30 -18.10
C GLU A 143 8.57 -3.11 -17.92
N GLY A 144 9.22 -3.02 -16.75
CA GLY A 144 10.18 -1.97 -16.43
C GLY A 144 9.59 -0.88 -15.52
N ARG A 145 10.30 0.24 -15.41
CA ARG A 145 10.00 1.26 -14.40
C ARG A 145 8.59 1.88 -14.57
N PRO A 146 7.74 1.85 -13.52
CA PRO A 146 6.45 2.52 -13.55
C PRO A 146 6.57 4.03 -13.78
N ILE A 147 5.62 4.59 -14.53
CA ILE A 147 5.47 6.05 -14.69
C ILE A 147 5.03 6.70 -13.37
N CYS A 148 4.19 6.01 -12.62
CA CYS A 148 3.63 6.45 -11.35
C CYS A 148 3.52 5.26 -10.39
N TYR A 149 3.80 5.49 -9.11
CA TYR A 149 3.84 4.44 -8.09
C TYR A 149 2.67 4.58 -7.11
N TRP A 150 2.02 3.48 -6.79
CA TRP A 150 1.07 3.41 -5.69
C TRP A 150 1.84 3.34 -4.37
N MET A 151 1.92 4.48 -3.67
CA MET A 151 2.77 4.63 -2.47
C MET A 151 2.40 3.63 -1.37
N THR A 152 1.11 3.43 -1.12
CA THR A 152 0.63 2.51 -0.08
C THR A 152 0.56 1.05 -0.51
N GLY A 153 0.85 0.78 -1.79
CA GLY A 153 1.10 -0.57 -2.28
C GLY A 153 2.43 -1.16 -1.77
N PHE A 154 3.37 -0.32 -1.35
CA PHE A 154 4.62 -0.79 -0.75
C PHE A 154 4.43 -1.30 0.67
N PHE A 155 5.17 -2.34 1.02
CA PHE A 155 5.38 -2.74 2.41
C PHE A 155 6.22 -1.69 3.15
N ASN A 156 7.27 -1.16 2.50
CA ASN A 156 8.17 -0.13 3.05
C ASN A 156 8.23 1.16 2.19
N PRO A 157 7.22 2.04 2.26
CA PRO A 157 7.23 3.31 1.51
C PRO A 157 8.35 4.27 1.93
N GLN A 158 8.84 4.22 3.17
CA GLN A 158 9.99 5.02 3.59
C GLN A 158 11.29 4.55 2.93
N GLY A 159 11.45 3.23 2.77
CA GLY A 159 12.54 2.63 1.99
C GLY A 159 12.49 3.06 0.53
N PHE A 160 11.29 3.13 -0.06
CA PHE A 160 11.10 3.65 -1.42
C PHE A 160 11.58 5.11 -1.55
N LEU A 161 11.16 5.99 -0.64
CA LEU A 161 11.60 7.39 -0.63
C LEU A 161 13.11 7.52 -0.44
N THR A 162 13.71 6.66 0.40
CA THR A 162 15.16 6.63 0.61
C THR A 162 15.90 6.21 -0.67
N ALA A 163 15.40 5.18 -1.36
CA ALA A 163 15.97 4.72 -2.62
C ALA A 163 15.85 5.79 -3.72
N MET A 164 14.69 6.45 -3.84
CA MET A 164 14.51 7.59 -4.74
C MET A 164 15.49 8.72 -4.44
N ARG A 165 15.63 9.08 -3.15
CA ARG A 165 16.57 10.12 -2.69
C ARG A 165 18.01 9.78 -3.07
N GLN A 166 18.43 8.52 -2.91
CA GLN A 166 19.77 8.08 -3.31
C GLN A 166 19.97 8.17 -4.83
N GLU A 167 18.95 7.85 -5.63
CA GLU A 167 19.02 7.96 -7.08
C GLU A 167 19.19 9.41 -7.53
N VAL A 168 18.40 10.33 -6.96
CA VAL A 168 18.50 11.78 -7.19
C VAL A 168 19.86 12.32 -6.76
N ALA A 169 20.35 11.92 -5.58
CA ALA A 169 21.66 12.34 -5.08
C ALA A 169 22.79 11.90 -6.01
N ARG A 170 22.75 10.65 -6.51
CA ARG A 170 23.75 10.13 -7.45
C ARG A 170 23.70 10.86 -8.81
N ALA A 171 22.51 11.14 -9.33
CA ALA A 171 22.33 11.83 -10.61
C ALA A 171 22.91 13.25 -10.57
N ASN A 172 22.72 13.97 -9.47
CA ASN A 172 23.18 15.35 -9.30
C ASN A 172 24.51 15.50 -8.56
N LYS A 173 25.13 14.38 -8.14
CA LYS A 173 26.36 14.33 -7.34
C LYS A 173 26.25 15.08 -6.00
N TYR A 174 25.09 15.00 -5.36
CA TYR A 174 24.87 15.55 -4.01
C TYR A 174 25.38 14.58 -2.95
N ALA A 175 25.85 15.14 -1.83
CA ALA A 175 26.15 14.37 -0.63
C ALA A 175 24.83 13.88 0.01
N LEU A 176 24.72 12.60 0.36
CA LEU A 176 23.44 11.99 0.75
C LEU A 176 22.84 12.59 2.04
N ASP A 177 23.71 13.05 2.94
CA ASP A 177 23.40 13.76 4.18
C ASP A 177 22.82 15.16 3.95
N ASP A 178 23.18 15.81 2.84
CA ASP A 178 22.71 17.14 2.46
C ASP A 178 21.38 17.10 1.67
N VAL A 179 20.79 15.94 1.42
CA VAL A 179 19.63 15.82 0.52
C VAL A 179 18.31 15.75 1.30
N ALA A 180 17.39 16.68 1.02
CA ALA A 180 16.04 16.74 1.57
C ALA A 180 14.98 16.43 0.50
N LEU A 181 13.82 15.91 0.93
CA LEU A 181 12.68 15.66 0.05
C LEU A 181 11.95 16.98 -0.26
N THR A 182 11.47 17.10 -1.51
CA THR A 182 10.53 18.14 -1.93
C THR A 182 9.41 17.51 -2.75
N ASN A 183 8.27 18.18 -2.82
CA ASN A 183 7.15 17.71 -3.61
C ASN A 183 6.43 18.85 -4.33
N ASP A 184 5.73 18.47 -5.40
CA ASP A 184 4.76 19.30 -6.10
C ASP A 184 3.52 18.47 -6.43
N VAL A 185 2.35 18.94 -6.01
CA VAL A 185 1.08 18.29 -6.36
C VAL A 185 0.70 18.70 -7.77
N THR A 186 0.59 17.73 -8.67
CA THR A 186 0.21 17.98 -10.06
C THR A 186 -1.29 18.24 -10.18
N LYS A 187 -1.75 18.63 -11.38
CA LYS A 187 -3.20 18.73 -11.68
C LYS A 187 -3.76 17.43 -12.26
N LEU A 188 -2.87 16.47 -12.56
CA LEU A 188 -3.17 15.26 -13.31
C LEU A 188 -3.54 14.12 -12.37
N MET A 189 -4.50 13.31 -12.81
CA MET A 189 -4.77 11.99 -12.24
C MET A 189 -3.86 10.95 -12.88
N ARG A 190 -3.81 9.75 -12.30
CA ARG A 190 -2.93 8.65 -12.73
C ARG A 190 -3.14 8.32 -14.21
N GLU A 191 -4.38 8.28 -14.65
CA GLU A 191 -4.80 7.86 -16.00
C GLU A 191 -4.40 8.89 -17.07
N GLU A 192 -4.16 10.14 -16.67
CA GLU A 192 -3.78 11.24 -17.56
C GLU A 192 -2.25 11.31 -17.79
N LEU A 193 -1.46 10.52 -17.06
CA LEU A 193 0.00 10.51 -17.18
C LEU A 193 0.48 9.67 -18.36
N THR A 194 1.31 10.28 -19.20
CA THR A 194 1.91 9.61 -20.37
C THR A 194 3.42 9.39 -20.24
N LYS A 195 4.10 10.13 -19.36
CA LYS A 195 5.56 10.08 -19.17
C LYS A 195 5.93 10.22 -17.71
N GLY A 196 6.98 9.50 -17.29
CA GLY A 196 7.59 9.66 -15.97
C GLY A 196 8.33 11.01 -15.84
N PRO A 197 8.66 11.43 -14.61
CA PRO A 197 9.41 12.65 -14.40
C PRO A 197 10.88 12.44 -14.79
N THR A 198 11.56 13.51 -15.20
CA THR A 198 13.00 13.49 -15.50
C THR A 198 13.83 13.12 -14.26
N GLU A 199 13.37 13.56 -13.09
CA GLU A 199 14.01 13.36 -11.80
C GLU A 199 12.95 13.09 -10.74
N GLY A 200 13.27 12.23 -9.77
CA GLY A 200 12.32 11.83 -8.73
C GLY A 200 11.29 10.83 -9.25
N VAL A 201 10.09 10.87 -8.65
CA VAL A 201 9.02 9.89 -8.90
C VAL A 201 7.64 10.55 -8.82
N TYR A 202 6.69 10.03 -9.58
CA TYR A 202 5.28 10.33 -9.37
C TYR A 202 4.65 9.30 -8.45
N ILE A 203 3.84 9.74 -7.51
CA ILE A 203 3.13 8.88 -6.56
C ILE A 203 1.62 9.17 -6.60
N HIS A 204 0.82 8.13 -6.38
CA HIS A 204 -0.64 8.23 -6.34
C HIS A 204 -1.23 7.40 -5.19
N GLY A 205 -2.55 7.51 -5.02
CA GLY A 205 -3.31 6.76 -4.03
C GLY A 205 -3.34 7.42 -2.65
N LEU A 206 -3.15 8.74 -2.57
CA LEU A 206 -3.28 9.50 -1.32
C LEU A 206 -4.63 10.22 -1.30
N SER A 207 -5.26 10.28 -0.12
CA SER A 207 -6.52 10.98 0.11
C SER A 207 -6.39 11.91 1.31
N LEU A 208 -6.91 13.12 1.19
CA LEU A 208 -6.97 14.10 2.28
C LEU A 208 -8.11 13.76 3.23
N ASP A 209 -7.81 13.80 4.51
CA ASP A 209 -8.74 13.74 5.63
C ASP A 209 -8.75 15.10 6.33
N GLY A 210 -9.95 15.63 6.60
CA GLY A 210 -10.16 16.96 7.21
C GLY A 210 -10.00 18.16 6.28
N ALA A 211 -9.75 17.94 4.98
CA ALA A 211 -9.64 19.02 3.97
C ALA A 211 -10.09 18.57 2.57
N GLY A 212 -10.39 19.55 1.73
CA GLY A 212 -10.58 19.40 0.28
C GLY A 212 -9.34 19.84 -0.50
N TRP A 213 -9.34 19.54 -1.80
CA TRP A 213 -8.29 19.96 -2.73
C TRP A 213 -8.85 20.70 -3.93
N ASP A 214 -8.43 21.94 -4.13
CA ASP A 214 -8.73 22.69 -5.34
C ASP A 214 -7.73 22.30 -6.45
N ARG A 215 -8.18 21.46 -7.39
CA ARG A 215 -7.37 21.04 -8.54
C ARG A 215 -6.97 22.19 -9.47
N LYS A 216 -7.80 23.22 -9.61
CA LYS A 216 -7.52 24.34 -10.55
C LYS A 216 -6.36 25.18 -10.03
N GLN A 217 -6.36 25.45 -8.73
CA GLN A 217 -5.35 26.28 -8.06
C GLN A 217 -4.25 25.48 -7.37
N ALA A 218 -4.35 24.14 -7.36
CA ALA A 218 -3.43 23.20 -6.73
C ALA A 218 -3.12 23.58 -5.27
N ARG A 219 -4.19 23.75 -4.47
CA ARG A 219 -4.09 24.15 -3.06
C ARG A 219 -5.18 23.51 -2.19
N LEU A 220 -4.94 23.49 -0.88
CA LEU A 220 -5.92 23.11 0.13
C LEU A 220 -7.12 24.05 0.11
N MET A 221 -8.30 23.46 0.32
CA MET A 221 -9.57 24.15 0.51
C MET A 221 -10.40 23.45 1.58
N GLU A 222 -11.45 24.10 2.05
CA GLU A 222 -12.39 23.45 2.98
C GLU A 222 -13.02 22.21 2.33
N PRO A 223 -13.28 21.15 3.13
CA PRO A 223 -13.89 19.94 2.61
C PRO A 223 -15.33 20.19 2.15
N LEU A 224 -15.75 19.45 1.12
CA LEU A 224 -17.15 19.47 0.69
C LEU A 224 -18.04 18.74 1.72
N PRO A 225 -19.27 19.23 1.98
CA PRO A 225 -20.18 18.57 2.91
C PRO A 225 -20.39 17.09 2.56
N LYS A 226 -20.34 16.22 3.59
CA LYS A 226 -20.51 14.76 3.48
C LYS A 226 -19.40 14.02 2.72
N LEU A 227 -18.32 14.69 2.33
CA LEU A 227 -17.14 14.03 1.77
C LEU A 227 -16.10 13.85 2.89
N LEU A 228 -15.95 12.60 3.36
CA LEU A 228 -14.99 12.29 4.43
C LEU A 228 -13.54 12.37 3.95
N TYR A 229 -13.28 11.90 2.73
CA TYR A 229 -11.95 11.85 2.14
C TYR A 229 -11.95 12.44 0.74
N THR A 230 -10.97 13.29 0.44
CA THR A 230 -10.80 13.89 -0.89
C THR A 230 -9.57 13.30 -1.57
N PRO A 231 -9.68 12.63 -2.73
CA PRO A 231 -8.53 12.07 -3.42
C PRO A 231 -7.56 13.19 -3.85
N LEU A 232 -6.29 13.03 -3.52
CA LEU A 232 -5.24 13.94 -3.96
C LEU A 232 -4.80 13.55 -5.39
N PRO A 233 -4.59 14.51 -6.30
CA PRO A 233 -3.95 14.25 -7.59
C PRO A 233 -2.55 13.65 -7.42
N VAL A 234 -1.95 13.24 -8.54
CA VAL A 234 -0.60 12.70 -8.53
C VAL A 234 0.37 13.72 -7.93
N VAL A 235 1.22 13.25 -7.03
CA VAL A 235 2.27 14.06 -6.42
C VAL A 235 3.60 13.72 -7.06
N HIS A 236 4.32 14.73 -7.54
CA HIS A 236 5.72 14.63 -7.87
C HIS A 236 6.53 14.74 -6.60
N VAL A 237 7.36 13.73 -6.31
CA VAL A 237 8.31 13.77 -5.20
C VAL A 237 9.70 13.69 -5.78
N SER A 238 10.53 14.66 -5.41
CA SER A 238 11.94 14.71 -5.77
C SER A 238 12.77 15.00 -4.52
N ALA A 239 14.05 15.26 -4.71
CA ALA A 239 14.93 15.71 -3.65
C ALA A 239 15.80 16.87 -4.13
N PHE A 240 16.30 17.66 -3.18
CA PHE A 240 17.21 18.78 -3.44
C PHE A 240 18.32 18.81 -2.38
N SER A 241 19.42 19.47 -2.70
CA SER A 241 20.53 19.70 -1.76
C SER A 241 20.22 20.91 -0.88
N GLN A 242 20.29 20.75 0.45
CA GLN A 242 20.01 21.80 1.42
C GLN A 242 21.03 22.94 1.30
N SER A 243 22.30 22.61 1.02
CA SER A 243 23.36 23.60 0.78
C SER A 243 23.15 24.47 -0.46
N ILE A 244 22.56 23.91 -1.53
CA ILE A 244 22.17 24.65 -2.74
C ILE A 244 20.86 25.42 -2.53
N GLY A 245 20.03 24.95 -1.59
CA GLY A 245 18.72 25.51 -1.28
C GLY A 245 17.62 24.99 -2.20
N GLU A 246 16.39 24.95 -1.68
CA GLU A 246 15.22 24.68 -2.52
C GLU A 246 14.95 25.90 -3.41
N LYS A 247 14.50 25.66 -4.65
CA LYS A 247 13.91 26.75 -5.45
C LYS A 247 12.75 27.34 -4.65
N SER A 248 12.90 28.57 -4.18
CA SER A 248 11.87 29.23 -3.35
C SER A 248 10.53 29.17 -4.06
N LYS A 249 9.57 28.46 -3.46
CA LYS A 249 8.19 28.40 -3.94
C LYS A 249 7.42 29.52 -3.25
N PRO A 250 6.97 30.57 -3.97
CA PRO A 250 6.18 31.61 -3.34
C PRO A 250 4.83 31.05 -2.89
N GLY A 251 4.39 31.42 -1.69
CA GLY A 251 3.09 31.07 -1.14
C GLY A 251 3.15 30.51 0.28
N ILE A 252 1.98 30.26 0.85
CA ILE A 252 1.83 29.63 2.16
C ILE A 252 1.75 28.12 1.94
N PHE A 253 2.48 27.36 2.74
CA PHE A 253 2.50 25.90 2.69
C PHE A 253 2.15 25.31 4.05
N TYR A 254 1.41 24.23 4.02
CA TYR A 254 1.13 23.38 5.17
C TYR A 254 1.93 22.09 5.04
N SER A 255 2.73 21.77 6.05
CA SER A 255 3.43 20.49 6.16
C SER A 255 2.43 19.41 6.58
N CYS A 256 1.83 18.75 5.60
CA CYS A 256 0.79 17.76 5.82
C CYS A 256 1.40 16.38 6.07
N PRO A 257 1.15 15.75 7.23
CA PRO A 257 1.66 14.40 7.49
C PRO A 257 0.95 13.36 6.62
N VAL A 258 1.71 12.41 6.07
CA VAL A 258 1.20 11.26 5.30
C VAL A 258 1.25 10.00 6.14
N TYR A 259 0.12 9.31 6.26
CA TYR A 259 -0.01 8.03 6.95
C TYR A 259 -0.46 6.92 6.00
N LYS A 260 -0.03 5.69 6.27
CA LYS A 260 -0.48 4.48 5.57
C LYS A 260 -1.97 4.20 5.79
N LYS A 261 -2.49 4.53 6.98
CA LYS A 261 -3.83 4.15 7.46
C LYS A 261 -4.45 5.31 8.26
N PRO A 262 -5.79 5.33 8.45
CA PRO A 262 -6.47 6.37 9.23
C PRO A 262 -6.05 6.42 10.71
N LYS A 263 -5.54 5.30 11.25
CA LYS A 263 -4.95 5.26 12.59
C LYS A 263 -3.58 5.94 12.59
N ARG A 264 -3.56 7.22 12.95
CA ARG A 264 -2.38 8.11 12.92
C ARG A 264 -1.43 7.85 14.10
N THR A 265 -0.64 6.82 13.97
CA THR A 265 0.44 6.45 14.91
C THR A 265 1.78 6.44 14.18
N ASP A 266 2.89 6.50 14.92
CA ASP A 266 4.25 6.49 14.34
C ASP A 266 4.50 5.28 13.42
N LEU A 267 3.92 4.12 13.74
CA LEU A 267 4.00 2.91 12.90
C LEU A 267 3.41 3.08 11.49
N ASN A 268 2.45 4.01 11.34
CA ASN A 268 1.76 4.28 10.09
C ASN A 268 2.26 5.57 9.43
N TYR A 269 3.06 6.38 10.10
CA TYR A 269 3.62 7.59 9.53
C TYR A 269 4.62 7.26 8.42
N ILE A 270 4.56 7.98 7.30
CA ILE A 270 5.48 7.79 6.18
C ILE A 270 6.43 8.99 6.10
N PHE A 271 5.90 10.16 5.74
CA PHE A 271 6.65 11.40 5.53
C PHE A 271 5.67 12.60 5.45
N PRO A 272 6.14 13.85 5.53
CA PRO A 272 5.31 15.01 5.29
C PRO A 272 5.34 15.43 3.81
N LEU A 273 4.23 15.98 3.33
CA LEU A 273 4.13 16.66 2.03
C LEU A 273 3.81 18.14 2.25
N MET A 274 4.53 19.01 1.55
CA MET A 274 4.26 20.44 1.53
C MET A 274 3.09 20.71 0.59
N LEU A 275 1.95 21.10 1.16
CA LEU A 275 0.72 21.40 0.44
C LEU A 275 0.49 22.90 0.42
N ARG A 276 0.27 23.47 -0.77
CA ARG A 276 -0.05 24.89 -0.91
C ARG A 276 -1.37 25.21 -0.22
N SER A 277 -1.43 26.36 0.43
CA SER A 277 -2.59 26.85 1.17
C SER A 277 -2.88 28.32 0.84
N ALA A 278 -4.15 28.72 1.01
CA ALA A 278 -4.57 30.13 0.98
C ALA A 278 -4.55 30.79 2.36
N VAL A 279 -4.59 29.97 3.41
CA VAL A 279 -4.62 30.37 4.83
C VAL A 279 -3.38 29.86 5.55
N ASP A 280 -3.13 30.35 6.76
CA ASP A 280 -2.01 29.93 7.58
C ASP A 280 -2.02 28.43 7.91
N ALA A 281 -0.85 27.85 8.19
CA ALA A 281 -0.69 26.45 8.54
C ALA A 281 -1.47 26.07 9.82
N ASP A 282 -1.57 26.98 10.80
CA ASP A 282 -2.25 26.74 12.08
C ASP A 282 -3.72 26.33 11.90
N HIS A 283 -4.39 26.90 10.88
CA HIS A 283 -5.78 26.56 10.54
C HIS A 283 -5.97 25.08 10.19
N TRP A 284 -4.98 24.49 9.51
CA TRP A 284 -5.00 23.07 9.10
C TRP A 284 -4.49 22.15 10.20
N ILE A 285 -3.55 22.62 11.03
CA ILE A 285 -3.09 21.91 12.22
C ILE A 285 -4.28 21.69 13.18
N LEU A 286 -5.05 22.74 13.47
CA LEU A 286 -6.20 22.66 14.37
C LEU A 286 -7.34 21.78 13.83
N ARG A 287 -7.47 21.66 12.50
CA ARG A 287 -8.40 20.72 11.85
C ARG A 287 -7.89 19.28 11.83
N GLY A 288 -6.63 19.05 12.18
CA GLY A 288 -5.99 17.75 12.07
C GLY A 288 -6.00 17.25 10.63
N VAL A 289 -5.61 18.08 9.66
CA VAL A 289 -5.50 17.63 8.26
C VAL A 289 -4.39 16.61 8.13
N ALA A 290 -4.65 15.53 7.39
CA ALA A 290 -3.64 14.53 7.07
C ALA A 290 -3.89 13.91 5.70
N LEU A 291 -2.85 13.32 5.12
CA LEU A 291 -2.97 12.46 3.95
C LEU A 291 -2.97 11.00 4.40
N LEU A 292 -3.92 10.23 3.89
CA LEU A 292 -4.08 8.82 4.14
C LEU A 292 -3.92 8.09 2.82
N GLY A 293 -3.04 7.10 2.78
CA GLY A 293 -2.87 6.30 1.56
C GLY A 293 -3.76 5.06 1.49
N ASP A 294 -4.51 4.76 2.55
CA ASP A 294 -5.64 3.86 2.51
C ASP A 294 -6.72 4.36 3.46
N VAL A 295 -7.96 4.33 2.98
CA VAL A 295 -9.16 4.84 3.64
C VAL A 295 -10.25 3.78 3.75
N LYS A 296 -9.96 2.54 3.31
CA LYS A 296 -10.87 1.40 3.32
C LYS A 296 -10.65 0.52 4.56
#